data_AF-A0A820E924-F1
#
_entry.id   AF-A0A820E924-F1
#
_cell.length_a   1.000
_cell.length_b   1.000
_cell.length_c   1.000
_cell.angle_alpha   90.00
_cell.angle_beta   90.00
_cell.angle_gamma   90.00
#
_symmetry.space_group_name_H-M   'P 1'
#
loop_
_entity.id
_entity.type
_entity.pdbx_description
1 polymer ?
#
loop_
_entity_poly.entity_id
_entity_poly.type
_entity_poly.pdbx_seq_one_letter_code
_entity_poly.pdbx_strand_id
1 'polypeptide(L)'
;MSSPIRPFATYRNRTELIDNVADLWWTVNDVSKEIIFELHAKTTGWIALGIAAVDGVTENADMAIGWIDANGRLHFEDRYAVGFTLPVKDSTTQDWFGLQGREENSWTAIQFKRALNTTDSMDVPIESGMNILLFAYGLIDPNPDITYHENRRIMRELPLWKP
;
A
#
# COMPACT_ATOMS: atom_id res chain seq x y z
N MET A 1 -2.60 18.64 -7.30
CA MET A 1 -2.59 18.37 -8.75
C MET A 1 -3.05 16.93 -8.95
N SER A 2 -3.74 16.60 -10.04
CA SER A 2 -4.34 15.27 -10.25
C SER A 2 -3.28 14.25 -10.68
N SER A 3 -3.31 13.04 -10.13
CA SER A 3 -2.59 11.90 -10.70
C SER A 3 -2.87 11.81 -12.21
N PRO A 4 -1.87 11.57 -13.06
CA PRO A 4 -2.06 11.51 -14.51
C PRO A 4 -2.91 10.31 -14.95
N ILE A 5 -3.27 9.43 -14.02
CA ILE A 5 -4.24 8.36 -14.22
C ILE A 5 -5.41 8.53 -13.24
N ARG A 6 -6.64 8.34 -13.73
CA ARG A 6 -7.86 8.54 -12.94
C ARG A 6 -8.08 7.40 -11.96
N PRO A 7 -8.57 7.66 -10.72
CA PRO A 7 -8.90 6.57 -9.82
C PRO A 7 -9.92 5.57 -10.41
N PHE A 8 -9.81 4.29 -10.08
CA PHE A 8 -10.74 3.21 -10.48
C PHE A 8 -12.15 3.43 -9.92
N ALA A 9 -12.26 4.13 -8.79
CA ALA A 9 -13.52 4.41 -8.12
C ALA A 9 -13.57 5.82 -7.52
N THR A 10 -14.72 6.18 -6.94
CA THR A 10 -14.85 7.38 -6.12
C THR A 10 -14.46 7.08 -4.67
N TYR A 11 -13.67 7.97 -4.07
CA TYR A 11 -13.21 7.82 -2.70
C TYR A 11 -13.64 9.02 -1.84
N ARG A 12 -13.85 8.78 -0.55
CA ARG A 12 -14.15 9.85 0.42
C ARG A 12 -12.92 10.69 0.74
N ASN A 13 -11.75 10.06 0.75
CA ASN A 13 -10.50 10.69 1.15
C ASN A 13 -9.42 10.54 0.09
N ARG A 14 -8.49 11.49 0.07
CA ARG A 14 -7.28 11.51 -0.75
C ARG A 14 -6.17 12.21 -0.01
N THR A 15 -4.94 11.75 -0.19
CA THR A 15 -3.75 12.54 0.09
C THR A 15 -2.70 12.35 -1.00
N GLU A 16 -1.81 13.32 -1.13
CA GLU A 16 -0.59 13.19 -1.91
C GLU A 16 0.53 12.74 -0.96
N LEU A 17 1.09 11.55 -1.21
CA LEU A 17 2.12 10.95 -0.35
C LEU A 17 3.48 11.62 -0.63
N ILE A 18 3.83 11.74 -1.91
CA ILE A 18 5.03 12.41 -2.40
C ILE A 18 4.60 13.33 -3.54
N ASP A 19 4.96 14.61 -3.44
CA ASP A 19 4.59 15.65 -4.41
C ASP A 19 4.89 15.22 -5.85
N ASN A 20 3.87 15.22 -6.70
CA ASN A 20 3.88 14.84 -8.11
C ASN A 20 4.40 13.40 -8.41
N VAL A 21 4.51 12.54 -7.40
CA VAL A 21 5.08 11.19 -7.51
C VAL A 21 4.13 10.12 -7.03
N ALA A 22 3.41 10.34 -5.93
CA ALA A 22 2.54 9.31 -5.36
C ALA A 22 1.30 9.88 -4.68
N ASP A 23 0.17 9.22 -4.92
CA ASP A 23 -1.14 9.58 -4.38
C ASP A 23 -1.80 8.36 -3.74
N LEU A 24 -2.55 8.60 -2.66
CA LEU A 24 -3.34 7.59 -1.97
C LEU A 24 -4.78 8.07 -1.83
N TRP A 25 -5.73 7.22 -2.20
CA TRP A 25 -7.15 7.38 -1.93
C TRP A 25 -7.62 6.27 -1.01
N TRP A 26 -8.62 6.58 -0.17
CA TRP A 26 -9.25 5.56 0.64
C TRP A 26 -10.71 5.88 1.01
N THR A 27 -11.46 4.82 1.26
CA THR A 27 -12.80 4.85 1.85
C THR A 27 -12.95 3.68 2.79
N VAL A 28 -13.59 3.92 3.94
CA VAL A 28 -13.96 2.87 4.90
C VAL A 28 -15.43 2.53 4.75
N ASN A 29 -15.75 1.24 4.78
CA ASN A 29 -17.10 0.73 4.98
C ASN A 29 -17.31 0.42 6.47
N ASP A 30 -18.05 1.29 7.16
CA ASP A 30 -18.29 1.13 8.60
C ASP A 30 -19.13 -0.09 8.99
N VAL A 31 -19.86 -0.68 8.03
CA VAL A 31 -20.67 -1.88 8.25
C VAL A 31 -19.79 -3.13 8.15
N SER A 32 -19.03 -3.28 7.07
CA SER A 32 -18.14 -4.46 6.90
C SER A 32 -16.81 -4.33 7.64
N LYS A 33 -16.49 -3.14 8.17
CA LYS A 33 -15.20 -2.82 8.80
C LYS A 33 -14.02 -3.11 7.88
N GLU A 34 -14.17 -2.77 6.60
CA GLU A 34 -13.11 -2.86 5.60
C GLU A 34 -12.73 -1.47 5.09
N ILE A 35 -11.45 -1.28 4.81
CA ILE A 35 -10.92 -0.13 4.09
C ILE A 35 -10.54 -0.55 2.67
N ILE A 36 -10.90 0.28 1.70
CA ILE A 36 -10.46 0.14 0.30
C ILE A 36 -9.48 1.28 0.03
N PHE A 37 -8.28 0.92 -0.40
CA PHE A 37 -7.25 1.83 -0.84
C PHE A 37 -7.14 1.81 -2.37
N GLU A 38 -6.67 2.93 -2.91
CA GLU A 38 -6.07 2.96 -4.25
C GLU A 38 -4.79 3.78 -4.17
N LEU A 39 -3.70 3.18 -4.60
CA LEU A 39 -2.36 3.74 -4.53
C LEU A 39 -1.82 3.91 -5.95
N HIS A 40 -1.40 5.13 -6.25
CA HIS A 40 -0.74 5.47 -7.51
C HIS A 40 0.69 5.90 -7.24
N ALA A 41 1.64 5.45 -8.05
CA ALA A 41 2.99 6.01 -8.06
C ALA A 41 3.56 6.12 -9.47
N LYS A 42 4.41 7.13 -9.68
CA LYS A 42 5.14 7.37 -10.93
C LYS A 42 6.29 6.38 -11.10
N THR A 43 5.95 5.15 -11.46
CA THR A 43 6.87 4.06 -11.73
C THR A 43 6.27 3.07 -12.74
N THR A 44 7.08 2.15 -13.24
CA THR A 44 6.69 0.96 -13.99
C THR A 44 7.17 -0.32 -13.29
N GLY A 45 7.20 -0.26 -11.97
CA GLY A 45 7.65 -1.35 -11.11
C GLY A 45 6.69 -1.50 -9.94
N TRP A 46 7.20 -2.06 -8.84
CA TRP A 46 6.38 -2.31 -7.67
C TRP A 46 6.09 -1.04 -6.85
N ILE A 47 4.91 -1.03 -6.21
CA ILE A 47 4.50 -0.04 -5.22
C ILE A 47 4.08 -0.75 -3.93
N ALA A 48 4.32 -0.14 -2.78
CA ALA A 48 3.99 -0.71 -1.48
C ALA A 48 3.33 0.32 -0.56
N LEU A 49 2.39 -0.17 0.23
CA LEU A 49 1.81 0.54 1.37
C LEU A 49 1.95 -0.35 2.60
N GLY A 50 2.35 0.22 3.72
CA GLY A 50 2.37 -0.49 4.99
C GLY A 50 1.84 0.34 6.14
N ILE A 51 1.52 -0.34 7.23
CA ILE A 51 1.07 0.24 8.49
C ILE A 51 2.11 -0.09 9.55
N ALA A 52 2.60 0.93 10.25
CA ALA A 52 3.54 0.77 11.34
C ALA A 52 2.85 1.00 12.69
N ALA A 53 3.23 0.21 13.69
CA ALA A 53 2.73 0.37 15.06
C ALA A 53 3.39 1.55 15.80
N VAL A 54 4.62 1.93 15.42
CA VAL A 54 5.42 2.95 16.13
C VAL A 54 6.07 3.89 15.13
N ASP A 55 5.99 5.19 15.40
CA ASP A 55 6.58 6.23 14.54
C ASP A 55 8.10 6.08 14.47
N GLY A 56 8.66 6.28 13.28
CA GLY A 56 10.09 6.08 12.99
C GLY A 56 10.57 4.62 12.96
N VAL A 57 9.72 3.63 13.25
CA VAL A 57 10.08 2.21 13.26
C VAL A 57 9.41 1.49 12.08
N THR A 58 10.22 0.88 11.22
CA THR A 58 9.72 0.06 10.09
C THR A 58 9.73 -1.44 10.40
N GLU A 59 10.38 -1.84 11.50
CA GLU A 59 10.27 -3.20 12.04
C GLU A 59 8.84 -3.42 12.55
N ASN A 60 8.31 -4.61 12.30
CA ASN A 60 6.94 -5.03 12.57
C ASN A 60 5.87 -4.23 11.80
N ALA A 61 6.24 -3.70 10.62
CA ALA A 61 5.26 -3.10 9.72
C ALA A 61 4.56 -4.19 8.88
N ASP A 62 3.23 -4.09 8.83
CA ASP A 62 2.33 -4.88 8.01
C ASP A 62 2.16 -4.20 6.64
N MET A 63 2.46 -4.90 5.54
CA MET A 63 2.63 -4.28 4.23
C MET A 63 2.01 -5.05 3.07
N ALA A 64 1.32 -4.31 2.22
CA ALA A 64 0.92 -4.74 0.88
C ALA A 64 1.94 -4.26 -0.16
N ILE A 65 2.32 -5.15 -1.08
CA ILE A 65 3.17 -4.82 -2.24
C ILE A 65 2.51 -5.34 -3.51
N GLY A 66 2.50 -4.53 -4.57
CA GLY A 66 2.02 -4.99 -5.87
C GLY A 66 2.70 -4.35 -7.06
N TRP A 67 2.61 -5.03 -8.20
CA TRP A 67 3.14 -4.59 -9.49
C TRP A 67 2.30 -5.16 -10.64
N ILE A 68 2.49 -4.64 -11.84
CA ILE A 68 1.80 -5.09 -13.05
C ILE A 68 2.84 -5.69 -13.98
N ASP A 69 2.73 -6.99 -14.28
CA ASP A 69 3.70 -7.64 -15.16
C ASP A 69 3.57 -7.18 -16.61
N ALA A 70 4.53 -7.59 -17.45
CA ALA A 70 4.55 -7.30 -18.88
C ALA A 70 3.31 -7.79 -19.66
N ASN A 71 2.48 -8.67 -19.07
CA ASN A 71 1.22 -9.13 -19.67
C ASN A 71 0.00 -8.36 -19.13
N GLY A 72 0.21 -7.31 -18.33
CA GLY A 72 -0.84 -6.52 -17.70
C GLY A 72 -1.50 -7.20 -16.50
N ARG A 73 -0.87 -8.23 -15.91
CA ARG A 73 -1.44 -8.95 -14.75
C ARG A 73 -0.99 -8.31 -13.45
N LEU A 74 -1.94 -8.11 -12.55
CA LEU A 74 -1.65 -7.71 -11.18
C LEU A 74 -1.02 -8.87 -10.42
N HIS A 75 0.14 -8.59 -9.84
CA HIS A 75 0.74 -9.38 -8.77
C HIS A 75 0.63 -8.59 -7.48
N PHE A 76 0.26 -9.26 -6.39
CA PHE A 76 -0.01 -8.62 -5.12
C PHE A 76 0.37 -9.57 -3.98
N GLU A 77 1.11 -9.04 -3.02
CA GLU A 77 1.68 -9.80 -1.93
C GLU A 77 1.50 -9.08 -0.61
N ASP A 78 1.16 -9.88 0.40
CA ASP A 78 1.12 -9.50 1.79
C ASP A 78 2.46 -9.85 2.43
N ARG A 79 3.06 -8.89 3.12
CA ARG A 79 4.42 -8.98 3.65
C ARG A 79 4.53 -8.30 5.00
N TYR A 80 5.40 -8.89 5.81
CA TYR A 80 5.73 -8.40 7.14
C TYR A 80 7.21 -7.99 7.23
N ALA A 81 7.48 -6.80 7.75
CA ALA A 81 8.83 -6.30 7.91
C ALA A 81 9.44 -6.75 9.25
N VAL A 82 10.44 -7.63 9.23
CA VAL A 82 11.13 -8.13 10.44
C VAL A 82 12.39 -7.33 10.81
N GLY A 83 12.62 -6.18 10.17
CA GLY A 83 13.81 -5.33 10.37
C GLY A 83 14.24 -4.60 9.10
N PHE A 84 15.49 -4.15 9.06
CA PHE A 84 16.09 -3.50 7.87
C PHE A 84 16.54 -4.51 6.80
N THR A 85 15.66 -5.46 6.47
CA THR A 85 15.86 -6.49 5.47
C THR A 85 14.69 -6.53 4.50
N LEU A 86 14.78 -7.38 3.49
CA LEU A 86 13.64 -7.73 2.64
C LEU A 86 12.46 -8.19 3.53
N PRO A 87 11.29 -7.56 3.44
CA PRO A 87 10.09 -8.01 4.12
C PRO A 87 9.75 -9.45 3.72
N VAL A 88 9.44 -10.28 4.70
CA VAL A 88 9.08 -11.68 4.47
C VAL A 88 7.63 -11.73 3.99
N LYS A 89 7.31 -12.68 3.11
CA LYS A 89 5.92 -12.90 2.71
C LYS A 89 5.15 -13.42 3.92
N ASP A 90 3.98 -12.85 4.20
CA ASP A 90 3.04 -13.54 5.08
C ASP A 90 2.50 -14.76 4.33
N SER A 91 2.84 -15.93 4.84
CA SER A 91 2.47 -17.22 4.25
C SER A 91 1.47 -17.98 5.10
N THR A 92 1.14 -17.43 6.27
CA THR A 92 0.21 -18.01 7.24
C THR A 92 -1.18 -17.44 7.09
N THR A 93 -1.27 -16.17 6.74
CA THR A 93 -2.49 -15.39 6.62
C THR A 93 -2.36 -14.42 5.45
N GLN A 94 -3.50 -13.96 4.95
CA GLN A 94 -3.56 -13.10 3.78
C GLN A 94 -4.65 -12.09 4.07
N ASP A 95 -4.23 -10.89 4.45
CA ASP A 95 -5.12 -9.87 5.00
C ASP A 95 -5.25 -8.66 4.09
N TRP A 96 -4.35 -8.56 3.11
CA TRP A 96 -4.38 -7.58 2.03
C TRP A 96 -4.81 -8.16 0.69
N PHE A 97 -5.95 -7.72 0.17
CA PHE A 97 -6.47 -8.26 -1.08
C PHE A 97 -6.35 -7.25 -2.23
N GLY A 98 -5.48 -7.55 -3.19
CA GLY A 98 -5.44 -6.87 -4.48
C GLY A 98 -6.74 -7.07 -5.25
N LEU A 99 -7.37 -5.98 -5.69
CA LEU A 99 -8.65 -6.01 -6.41
C LEU A 99 -8.44 -5.85 -7.91
N GLN A 100 -7.64 -4.85 -8.30
CA GLN A 100 -7.29 -4.57 -9.69
C GLN A 100 -6.08 -3.63 -9.73
N GLY A 101 -5.38 -3.64 -10.86
CA GLY A 101 -4.29 -2.72 -11.07
C GLY A 101 -4.02 -2.51 -12.55
N ARG A 102 -3.35 -1.42 -12.87
CA ARG A 102 -2.93 -1.09 -14.24
C ARG A 102 -1.66 -0.26 -14.21
N GLU A 103 -0.89 -0.39 -15.28
CA GLU A 103 0.23 0.48 -15.57
C GLU A 103 -0.08 1.29 -16.83
N GLU A 104 0.00 2.61 -16.73
CA GLU A 104 -0.29 3.50 -17.85
C GLU A 104 0.50 4.81 -17.68
N ASN A 105 1.02 5.37 -18.78
CA ASN A 105 1.71 6.67 -18.79
C ASN A 105 2.87 6.79 -17.76
N SER A 106 3.60 5.69 -17.53
CA SER A 106 4.66 5.57 -16.51
C SER A 106 4.17 5.68 -15.06
N TRP A 107 2.93 5.27 -14.81
CA TRP A 107 2.34 5.15 -13.49
C TRP A 107 1.80 3.76 -13.25
N THR A 108 2.07 3.23 -12.06
CA THR A 108 1.43 2.03 -11.53
C THR A 108 0.30 2.47 -10.61
N ALA A 109 -0.91 1.94 -10.85
CA ALA A 109 -2.07 2.10 -9.98
C ALA A 109 -2.58 0.74 -9.51
N ILE A 110 -2.81 0.60 -8.21
CA ILE A 110 -3.37 -0.63 -7.63
C ILE A 110 -4.46 -0.27 -6.63
N GLN A 111 -5.62 -0.89 -6.78
CA GLN A 111 -6.71 -0.87 -5.82
C GLN A 111 -6.68 -2.17 -5.01
N PHE A 112 -6.76 -2.05 -3.70
CA PHE A 112 -6.71 -3.17 -2.77
C PHE A 112 -7.54 -2.88 -1.52
N LYS A 113 -7.82 -3.90 -0.73
CA LYS A 113 -8.61 -3.78 0.49
C LYS A 113 -8.01 -4.57 1.64
N ARG A 114 -8.37 -4.18 2.86
CA ARG A 114 -8.02 -4.87 4.10
C ARG A 114 -9.09 -4.63 5.17
N ALA A 115 -9.27 -5.59 6.07
CA ALA A 115 -10.09 -5.39 7.26
C ALA A 115 -9.45 -4.35 8.19
N LEU A 116 -10.23 -3.52 8.87
CA LEU A 116 -9.69 -2.57 9.85
C LEU A 116 -8.93 -3.30 10.97
N ASN A 117 -9.41 -4.48 11.36
CA ASN A 117 -8.73 -5.39 12.27
C ASN A 117 -8.82 -6.81 11.70
N THR A 118 -7.66 -7.42 11.48
CA THR A 118 -7.49 -8.75 10.87
C THR A 118 -7.44 -9.85 11.93
N THR A 119 -7.28 -9.48 13.20
CA THR A 119 -7.03 -10.37 14.34
C THR A 119 -5.74 -11.20 14.26
N ASP A 120 -4.90 -10.93 13.27
CA ASP A 120 -3.55 -11.47 13.19
C ASP A 120 -2.61 -10.77 14.18
N SER A 121 -1.79 -11.56 14.87
CA SER A 121 -0.73 -11.08 15.76
C SER A 121 0.42 -10.38 15.05
N MET A 122 0.63 -10.63 13.76
CA MET A 122 1.65 -9.99 12.93
C MET A 122 1.14 -8.71 12.25
N ASP A 123 -0.15 -8.39 12.41
CA ASP A 123 -0.77 -7.24 11.79
C ASP A 123 -0.95 -6.06 12.72
N VAL A 124 -0.92 -4.86 12.14
CA VAL A 124 -1.21 -3.62 12.85
C VAL A 124 -2.66 -3.20 12.61
N PRO A 125 -3.53 -3.15 13.63
CA PRO A 125 -4.91 -2.73 13.44
C PRO A 125 -4.99 -1.26 13.01
N ILE A 126 -5.95 -0.94 12.14
CA ILE A 126 -6.30 0.44 11.79
C ILE A 126 -7.27 0.95 12.85
N GLU A 127 -6.78 1.81 13.73
CA GLU A 127 -7.57 2.39 14.81
C GLU A 127 -8.23 3.70 14.38
N SER A 128 -9.25 4.11 15.14
CA SER A 128 -9.88 5.41 14.96
C SER A 128 -8.89 6.53 15.29
N GLY A 129 -8.63 7.42 14.32
CA GLY A 129 -7.67 8.51 14.47
C GLY A 129 -6.47 8.36 13.55
N MET A 130 -5.31 8.85 14.00
CA MET A 130 -4.08 8.85 13.21
C MET A 130 -3.45 7.46 13.19
N ASN A 131 -3.06 7.03 11.99
CA ASN A 131 -2.36 5.78 11.72
C ASN A 131 -1.06 6.11 10.98
N ILE A 132 0.01 5.36 11.23
CA ILE A 132 1.32 5.61 10.60
C ILE A 132 1.41 4.76 9.35
N LEU A 133 1.47 5.42 8.20
CA LEU A 133 1.56 4.81 6.89
C LEU A 133 2.98 4.90 6.37
N LEU A 134 3.45 3.77 5.86
CA LEU A 134 4.67 3.64 5.09
C LEU A 134 4.30 3.54 3.62
N PHE A 135 5.00 4.27 2.78
CA PHE A 135 4.93 4.11 1.34
C PHE A 135 6.34 3.93 0.77
N ALA A 136 6.47 3.04 -0.20
CA ALA A 136 7.69 2.85 -0.96
C ALA A 136 7.38 2.41 -2.39
N TYR A 137 8.32 2.64 -3.31
CA TYR A 137 8.22 2.10 -4.66
C TYR A 137 9.58 1.72 -5.26
N GLY A 138 9.56 0.71 -6.12
CA GLY A 138 10.69 0.29 -6.94
C GLY A 138 10.54 0.74 -8.39
N LEU A 139 11.64 0.72 -9.14
CA LEU A 139 11.68 1.13 -10.54
C LEU A 139 11.51 -0.03 -11.53
N ILE A 140 11.59 -1.27 -11.04
CA ILE A 140 11.51 -2.48 -11.85
C ILE A 140 10.59 -3.49 -11.18
N ASP A 141 9.94 -4.32 -11.99
CA ASP A 141 9.17 -5.44 -11.51
C ASP A 141 10.05 -6.45 -10.75
N PRO A 142 9.52 -7.08 -9.70
CA PRO A 142 10.20 -8.15 -8.98
C PRO A 142 10.66 -9.30 -9.88
N ASN A 143 11.94 -9.68 -9.76
CA ASN A 143 12.51 -10.86 -10.42
C ASN A 143 13.81 -11.31 -9.71
N PRO A 144 13.81 -12.38 -8.88
CA PRO A 144 12.64 -13.14 -8.41
C PRO A 144 11.85 -12.42 -7.32
N ASP A 145 12.39 -11.33 -6.75
CA ASP A 145 11.84 -10.65 -5.58
C ASP A 145 12.01 -9.13 -5.70
N ILE A 146 11.38 -8.37 -4.80
CA ILE A 146 11.37 -6.91 -4.79
C ILE A 146 12.79 -6.37 -4.55
N THR A 147 13.16 -5.34 -5.30
CA THR A 147 14.43 -4.62 -5.10
C THR A 147 14.33 -3.60 -3.98
N TYR A 148 15.46 -3.13 -3.46
CA TYR A 148 15.46 -2.04 -2.47
C TYR A 148 14.91 -0.73 -3.07
N HIS A 149 14.08 -0.02 -2.29
CA HIS A 149 13.46 1.25 -2.71
C HIS A 149 14.39 2.47 -2.66
N GLU A 150 15.58 2.36 -2.06
CA GLU A 150 16.48 3.51 -1.85
C GLU A 150 15.74 4.68 -1.16
N ASN A 151 15.85 5.90 -1.68
CA ASN A 151 15.18 7.09 -1.16
C ASN A 151 13.73 7.24 -1.63
N ARG A 152 13.17 6.27 -2.37
CA ARG A 152 11.81 6.27 -2.92
C ARG A 152 10.79 5.78 -1.89
N ARG A 153 10.79 6.43 -0.72
CA ARG A 153 9.93 6.06 0.41
C ARG A 153 9.47 7.28 1.20
N ILE A 154 8.38 7.14 1.94
CA ILE A 154 7.94 8.13 2.92
C ILE A 154 7.14 7.50 4.05
N MET A 155 7.15 8.17 5.20
CA MET A 155 6.30 7.88 6.35
C MET A 155 5.36 9.07 6.57
N ARG A 156 4.08 8.77 6.85
CA ARG A 156 3.01 9.76 7.03
C ARG A 156 2.02 9.30 8.08
N GLU A 157 1.67 10.18 9.01
CA GLU A 157 0.48 9.97 9.84
C GLU A 157 -0.78 10.44 9.10
N LEU A 158 -1.80 9.58 9.01
CA LEU A 158 -3.04 9.87 8.31
C LEU A 158 -4.27 9.44 9.12
N PRO A 159 -5.37 10.21 9.10
CA PRO A 159 -6.61 9.84 9.76
C PRO A 159 -7.40 8.84 8.89
N LEU A 160 -6.96 7.58 8.85
CA LEU A 160 -7.54 6.58 7.94
C LEU A 160 -9.00 6.29 8.25
N TRP A 161 -9.35 6.21 9.53
CA TRP A 161 -10.69 5.85 9.97
C TRP A 161 -11.17 6.72 11.14
N LYS A 162 -12.46 7.05 11.08
CA LYS A 162 -13.22 7.65 12.17
C LYS A 162 -14.67 7.16 12.02
N PRO A 163 -15.23 6.45 13.01
CA PRO A 163 -16.59 5.92 12.97
C PRO A 163 -17.68 6.99 13.05
#